data_AF-A0A2N7WB44-F1
#
_entry.id   AF-A0A2N7WB44-F1
#
_cell.length_a   1.000
_cell.length_b   1.000
_cell.length_c   1.000
_cell.angle_alpha   90.00
_cell.angle_beta   90.00
_cell.angle_gamma   90.00
#
_symmetry.space_group_name_H-M   'P 1'
#
loop_
_entity.id
_entity.type
_entity.pdbx_description
1 polymer ?
#
loop_
_entity_poly.entity_id
_entity_poly.type
_entity_poly.pdbx_seq_one_letter_code
_entity_poly.pdbx_strand_id
1 'polypeptide(L)'
;MAEQEQHVLGEGSAILTPTDHKVRPAVQVGRCIKEVPPAAASIIGKCPYYYQPLHGEYLETVEKVSVSSVWETVKAFATSWDPWKDKEVARRLLHRREQLIAPESTDSDWSRHGNFMMRHIGCGHKPPSYYVSYGYYYCSHYGAELFPNLSAKGKAWLVLARRYLQLNLEDGLRQNMRGDVVQIASQKPGNGAFSMTVRKRELELNDETFQTFAFKTHPLAYLDGGIAYLPPADLINIIRQPNLQEWGSQGTYEQAIATGTSSIKTRGRDAADAVSSGTEDLVNRVLGFLAAK
;
A
#
# COMPACT_ATOMS: atom_id res chain seq x y z
N MET A 1 41.67 31.13 2.76
CA MET A 1 41.10 30.05 1.93
C MET A 1 40.10 29.32 2.80
N ALA A 2 38.80 29.58 2.62
CA ALA A 2 37.75 28.87 3.32
C ALA A 2 37.31 27.72 2.41
N GLU A 3 37.65 26.49 2.79
CA GLU A 3 37.09 25.30 2.16
C GLU A 3 35.58 25.28 2.40
N GLN A 4 34.83 25.11 1.32
CA GLN A 4 33.39 24.97 1.35
C GLN A 4 33.02 23.68 2.10
N GLU A 5 32.38 23.81 3.26
CA GLU A 5 31.66 22.72 3.91
C GLU A 5 30.41 22.36 3.07
N GLN A 6 30.60 21.61 1.98
CA GLN A 6 29.55 21.22 1.03
C GLN A 6 28.61 20.09 1.53
N HIS A 7 28.70 19.68 2.80
CA HIS A 7 27.98 18.50 3.29
C HIS A 7 27.35 18.64 4.69
N VAL A 8 26.94 19.85 5.10
CA VAL A 8 26.17 20.02 6.33
C VAL A 8 24.67 19.90 6.03
N LEU A 9 24.06 18.76 6.40
CA LEU A 9 22.62 18.46 6.22
C LEU A 9 21.72 19.24 7.20
N GLY A 10 22.30 19.95 8.16
CA GLY A 10 21.62 20.78 9.15
C GLY A 10 22.49 21.00 10.39
N GLU A 11 22.29 22.12 11.07
CA GLU A 11 22.96 22.45 12.34
C GLU A 11 21.98 22.35 13.51
N GLY A 12 22.45 21.80 14.63
CA GLY A 12 21.70 21.72 15.87
C GLY A 12 22.63 21.86 17.06
N SER A 13 22.30 22.75 17.99
CA SER A 13 23.05 22.96 19.23
C SER A 13 22.26 22.35 20.39
N ALA A 14 22.87 21.41 21.10
CA ALA A 14 22.33 20.87 22.34
C ALA A 14 23.39 21.00 23.44
N ILE A 15 23.04 21.62 24.56
CA ILE A 15 23.86 21.62 25.78
C ILE A 15 23.28 20.53 26.68
N LEU A 16 24.04 19.45 26.89
CA LEU A 16 23.69 18.39 27.81
C LEU A 16 24.76 18.36 28.90
N THR A 17 24.36 18.54 30.15
CA THR A 17 25.22 18.39 31.33
C THR A 17 24.99 17.00 31.90
N PRO A 18 25.76 15.97 31.51
CA PRO A 18 25.60 14.65 32.10
C PRO A 18 25.96 14.69 33.58
N THR A 19 25.17 13.99 34.40
CA THR A 19 25.45 13.82 35.84
C THR A 19 26.62 12.85 36.09
N ASP A 20 27.05 12.11 35.06
CA ASP A 20 28.11 11.11 35.11
C ASP A 20 28.83 10.99 33.75
N HIS A 21 30.17 11.00 33.77
CA HIS A 21 31.05 10.71 32.63
C HIS A 21 30.82 9.36 31.92
N LYS A 22 30.13 8.41 32.57
CA LYS A 22 29.76 7.11 31.98
C LYS A 22 28.46 7.13 31.20
N VAL A 23 27.63 8.17 31.36
CA VAL A 23 26.33 8.28 30.71
C VAL A 23 26.48 9.11 29.44
N ARG A 24 26.31 8.46 28.28
CA ARG A 24 26.31 9.17 27.00
C ARG A 24 25.06 10.05 26.91
N PRO A 25 25.20 11.35 26.58
CA PRO A 25 24.09 12.22 26.25
C PRO A 25 23.21 11.61 25.15
N ALA A 26 21.92 11.44 25.41
CA ALA A 26 20.95 11.12 24.38
C ALA A 26 20.48 12.44 23.74
N VAL A 27 20.97 12.76 22.55
CA VAL A 27 20.46 13.89 21.76
C VAL A 27 19.31 13.37 20.91
N GLN A 28 18.09 13.88 21.15
CA GLN A 28 16.99 13.69 20.20
C GLN A 28 17.27 14.56 18.98
N VAL A 29 17.90 13.98 17.97
CA VAL A 29 18.09 14.62 16.67
C VAL A 29 16.78 14.49 15.89
N GLY A 30 16.20 15.60 15.45
CA GLY A 30 15.35 15.56 14.25
C GLY A 30 14.00 16.24 14.38
N ARG A 31 13.83 17.31 13.60
CA ARG A 31 12.52 17.77 13.16
C ARG A 31 12.02 16.77 12.10
N CYS A 32 10.95 16.04 12.39
CA CYS A 32 10.33 15.18 11.37
C CYS A 32 9.86 16.00 10.16
N ILE A 33 10.15 15.52 8.95
CA ILE A 33 9.50 16.03 7.74
C ILE A 33 8.15 15.32 7.59
N LYS A 34 7.13 15.84 8.29
CA LYS A 34 5.75 15.34 8.18
C LYS A 34 5.09 15.68 6.83
N GLU A 35 5.74 16.48 5.99
CA GLU A 35 5.24 16.81 4.66
C GLU A 35 5.48 15.65 3.70
N VAL A 36 4.40 15.17 3.09
CA VAL A 36 4.43 14.03 2.18
C VAL A 36 4.46 14.55 0.74
N PRO A 37 5.59 14.43 0.03
CA PRO A 37 5.67 14.83 -1.37
C PRO A 37 4.81 13.90 -2.25
N PRO A 38 4.23 14.40 -3.35
CA PRO A 38 3.53 13.58 -4.32
C PRO A 38 4.48 12.59 -5.00
N ALA A 39 4.00 11.38 -5.28
CA ALA A 39 4.73 10.40 -6.08
C ALA A 39 4.75 10.81 -7.56
N ALA A 40 5.78 10.40 -8.29
CA ALA A 40 5.80 10.62 -9.74
C ALA A 40 4.67 9.86 -10.44
N ALA A 41 4.03 10.47 -11.43
CA ALA A 41 3.00 9.78 -12.23
C ALA A 41 3.54 8.50 -12.91
N SER A 42 4.84 8.45 -13.17
CA SER A 42 5.54 7.32 -13.81
C SER A 42 5.68 6.08 -12.92
N ILE A 43 5.53 6.20 -11.59
CA ILE A 43 5.59 5.06 -10.66
C ILE A 43 4.20 4.53 -10.27
N ILE A 44 3.15 5.32 -10.49
CA ILE A 44 1.77 4.92 -10.22
C ILE A 44 1.33 3.75 -11.11
N GLY A 45 0.72 2.75 -10.48
CA GLY A 45 0.36 1.47 -11.06
C GLY A 45 1.53 0.48 -11.16
N LYS A 46 2.72 0.80 -10.64
CA LYS A 46 3.88 -0.10 -10.63
C LYS A 46 4.15 -0.64 -9.22
N CYS A 47 4.89 -1.74 -9.17
CA CYS A 47 5.21 -2.42 -7.94
C CYS A 47 6.12 -1.65 -6.97
N PRO A 48 7.19 -1.00 -7.44
CA PRO A 48 8.07 -0.18 -6.60
C PRO A 48 7.36 0.93 -5.82
N TYR A 49 6.14 1.32 -6.20
CA TYR A 49 5.39 2.38 -5.54
C TYR A 49 5.32 2.19 -4.02
N TYR A 50 5.00 0.99 -3.55
CA TYR A 50 4.84 0.73 -2.12
C TYR A 50 6.19 0.52 -1.43
N TYR A 51 6.95 -0.43 -1.96
CA TYR A 51 8.22 -0.85 -1.41
C TYR A 51 9.14 -1.30 -2.56
N GLN A 52 10.36 -0.76 -2.57
CA GLN A 52 11.44 -1.19 -3.44
C GLN A 52 12.38 -2.06 -2.61
N PRO A 53 12.57 -3.35 -2.94
CA PRO A 53 13.53 -4.20 -2.24
C PRO A 53 14.95 -3.67 -2.44
N LEU A 54 15.64 -3.31 -1.36
CA LEU A 54 16.96 -2.66 -1.40
C LEU A 54 18.13 -3.63 -1.23
N HIS A 55 17.87 -4.85 -0.73
CA HIS A 55 18.88 -5.85 -0.41
C HIS A 55 19.18 -6.85 -1.54
N GLY A 56 18.42 -6.86 -2.64
CA GLY A 56 18.56 -7.86 -3.72
C GLY A 56 18.13 -9.28 -3.34
N GLU A 57 18.50 -9.77 -2.14
CA GLU A 57 18.26 -11.11 -1.60
C GLU A 57 16.81 -11.39 -1.18
N TYR A 58 16.00 -10.34 -0.98
CA TYR A 58 14.56 -10.47 -0.76
C TYR A 58 13.78 -10.84 -2.03
N LEU A 59 14.46 -11.20 -3.12
CA LEU A 59 13.88 -11.86 -4.28
C LEU A 59 14.00 -13.40 -4.20
N GLU A 60 15.01 -13.95 -3.52
CA GLU A 60 15.27 -15.41 -3.48
C GLU A 60 14.52 -16.14 -2.36
N THR A 61 14.33 -15.51 -1.20
CA THR A 61 13.55 -16.10 -0.08
C THR A 61 12.03 -16.01 -0.29
N VAL A 62 11.60 -15.43 -1.40
CA VAL A 62 10.30 -14.79 -1.61
C VAL A 62 9.51 -15.42 -2.76
N GLU A 63 10.14 -16.25 -3.58
CA GLU A 63 9.45 -17.13 -4.53
C GLU A 63 8.45 -18.10 -3.83
N LYS A 64 8.40 -18.14 -2.49
CA LYS A 64 7.61 -19.10 -1.69
C LYS A 64 6.54 -18.48 -0.79
N VAL A 65 6.09 -17.24 -1.04
CA VAL A 65 5.08 -16.59 -0.18
C VAL A 65 3.65 -16.92 -0.64
N SER A 66 3.32 -18.21 -0.72
CA SER A 66 1.96 -18.71 -0.96
C SER A 66 1.35 -19.38 0.28
N VAL A 67 1.99 -19.27 1.44
CA VAL A 67 1.60 -19.95 2.70
C VAL A 67 1.53 -18.96 3.87
N SER A 68 0.46 -19.06 4.66
CA SER A 68 0.10 -18.18 5.79
C SER A 68 1.20 -17.98 6.84
N SER A 69 2.12 -18.94 7.01
CA SER A 69 3.25 -18.83 7.93
C SER A 69 4.35 -17.85 7.48
N VAL A 70 4.51 -17.65 6.17
CA VAL A 70 5.48 -16.70 5.61
C VAL A 70 4.92 -15.28 5.64
N TRP A 71 3.59 -15.13 5.63
CA TRP A 71 2.93 -13.84 5.80
C TRP A 71 3.18 -13.21 7.18
N GLU A 72 3.03 -13.99 8.26
CA GLU A 72 3.40 -13.53 9.60
C GLU A 72 4.90 -13.20 9.69
N THR A 73 5.74 -13.86 8.89
CA THR A 73 7.18 -13.53 8.78
C THR A 73 7.39 -12.19 8.05
N VAL A 74 6.66 -11.90 6.96
CA VAL A 74 6.70 -10.61 6.25
C VAL A 74 6.15 -9.49 7.12
N LYS A 75 5.09 -9.74 7.88
CA LYS A 75 4.51 -8.80 8.83
C LYS A 75 5.45 -8.55 10.02
N ALA A 76 6.04 -9.60 10.59
CA ALA A 76 7.07 -9.50 11.61
C ALA A 76 8.28 -8.72 11.08
N PHE A 77 8.74 -8.99 9.86
CA PHE A 77 9.78 -8.19 9.20
C PHE A 77 9.36 -6.74 9.04
N ALA A 78 8.21 -6.44 8.43
CA ALA A 78 7.73 -5.07 8.21
C ALA A 78 7.60 -4.26 9.52
N THR A 79 7.28 -4.94 10.63
CA THR A 79 7.11 -4.31 11.95
C THR A 79 8.40 -4.24 12.80
N SER A 80 9.35 -5.15 12.59
CA SER A 80 10.61 -5.24 13.33
C SER A 80 11.83 -4.68 12.57
N TRP A 81 11.71 -4.47 11.26
CA TRP A 81 12.79 -3.97 10.43
C TRP A 81 13.12 -2.53 10.82
N ASP A 82 14.37 -2.38 11.27
CA ASP A 82 14.97 -1.11 11.60
C ASP A 82 16.01 -0.81 10.51
N PRO A 83 15.76 0.16 9.62
CA PRO A 83 16.68 0.47 8.54
C PRO A 83 18.05 0.91 9.03
N TRP A 84 18.18 1.36 10.27
CA TRP A 84 19.43 1.81 10.86
C TRP A 84 20.31 0.66 11.34
N LYS A 85 19.75 -0.55 11.46
CA LYS A 85 20.53 -1.76 11.78
C LYS A 85 21.24 -2.33 10.55
N ASP A 86 20.76 -2.02 9.35
CA ASP A 86 21.45 -2.33 8.09
C ASP A 86 22.26 -1.12 7.61
N LYS A 87 23.57 -1.15 7.87
CA LYS A 87 24.47 -0.05 7.52
C LYS A 87 24.59 0.19 6.01
N GLU A 88 24.39 -0.83 5.18
CA GLU A 88 24.54 -0.70 3.73
C GLU A 88 23.32 -0.01 3.13
N VAL A 89 22.12 -0.48 3.48
CA VAL A 89 20.88 0.17 3.03
C VAL A 89 20.70 1.54 3.63
N ALA A 90 21.06 1.75 4.90
CA ALA A 90 21.09 3.08 5.49
C ALA A 90 21.98 4.03 4.68
N ARG A 91 23.21 3.60 4.33
CA ARG A 91 24.13 4.43 3.54
C ARG A 91 23.59 4.73 2.15
N ARG A 92 23.06 3.72 1.45
CA ARG A 92 22.48 3.86 0.10
C ARG A 92 21.34 4.88 0.08
N LEU A 93 20.40 4.77 1.02
CA LEU A 93 19.26 5.68 1.10
C LEU A 93 19.67 7.08 1.56
N LEU A 94 20.57 7.20 2.54
CA LEU A 94 21.08 8.49 3.00
C LEU A 94 21.78 9.28 1.89
N HIS A 95 22.57 8.61 1.05
CA HIS A 95 23.23 9.25 -0.08
C HIS A 95 22.23 9.81 -1.11
N ARG A 96 21.03 9.24 -1.18
CA ARG A 96 19.98 9.64 -2.12
C ARG A 96 18.84 10.40 -1.45
N ARG A 97 19.01 10.81 -0.20
CA ARG A 97 17.92 11.35 0.64
C ARG A 97 17.15 12.45 -0.08
N GLU A 98 17.86 13.45 -0.60
CA GLU A 98 17.24 14.61 -1.26
C GLU A 98 16.45 14.20 -2.51
N GLN A 99 16.97 13.26 -3.28
CA GLN A 99 16.27 12.71 -4.45
C GLN A 99 15.03 11.93 -4.01
N LEU A 100 15.11 11.15 -2.94
CA LEU A 100 14.02 10.30 -2.46
C LEU A 100 12.88 11.10 -1.83
N ILE A 101 13.16 12.28 -1.25
CA ILE A 101 12.15 13.17 -0.66
C ILE A 101 11.67 14.28 -1.60
N ALA A 102 12.25 14.38 -2.80
CA ALA A 102 11.80 15.35 -3.79
C ALA A 102 10.35 15.05 -4.25
N PRO A 103 9.54 16.09 -4.52
CA PRO A 103 8.26 15.92 -5.18
C PRO A 103 8.46 15.26 -6.54
N GLU A 104 7.59 14.29 -6.86
CA GLU A 104 7.61 13.57 -8.14
C GLU A 104 8.96 12.92 -8.47
N SER A 105 9.68 12.47 -7.45
CA SER A 105 10.96 11.77 -7.62
C SER A 105 10.82 10.56 -8.54
N THR A 106 11.80 10.44 -9.44
CA THR A 106 11.96 9.32 -10.37
C THR A 106 13.20 8.47 -10.08
N ASP A 107 13.79 8.66 -8.88
CA ASP A 107 14.95 7.86 -8.46
C ASP A 107 14.63 6.37 -8.49
N SER A 108 15.59 5.54 -8.91
CA SER A 108 15.42 4.09 -9.03
C SER A 108 15.09 3.41 -7.71
N ASP A 109 15.50 4.03 -6.59
CA ASP A 109 15.33 3.50 -5.25
C ASP A 109 14.08 4.07 -4.56
N TRP A 110 13.30 4.89 -5.27
CA TRP A 110 12.10 5.49 -4.74
C TRP A 110 11.00 4.45 -4.48
N SER A 111 10.42 4.54 -3.30
CA SER A 111 9.17 3.89 -2.90
C SER A 111 8.52 4.73 -1.81
N ARG A 112 7.23 4.56 -1.54
CA ARG A 112 6.53 5.23 -0.43
C ARG A 112 7.17 4.91 0.91
N HIS A 113 7.58 3.66 1.10
CA HIS A 113 8.35 3.24 2.26
C HIS A 113 9.70 3.96 2.38
N GLY A 114 10.52 3.96 1.32
CA GLY A 114 11.83 4.62 1.34
C GLY A 114 11.71 6.14 1.53
N ASN A 115 10.73 6.77 0.87
CA ASN A 115 10.40 8.18 1.03
C ASN A 115 10.03 8.51 2.49
N PHE A 116 9.17 7.71 3.13
CA PHE A 116 8.82 7.87 4.53
C PHE A 116 10.06 7.82 5.42
N MET A 117 10.88 6.78 5.25
CA MET A 117 12.08 6.61 6.07
C MET A 117 13.00 7.82 5.96
N MET A 118 13.21 8.34 4.74
CA MET A 118 14.11 9.46 4.50
C MET A 118 13.59 10.80 5.06
N ARG A 119 12.27 10.95 5.18
CA ARG A 119 11.63 12.08 5.84
C ARG A 119 11.65 12.00 7.36
N HIS A 120 11.67 10.79 7.91
CA HIS A 120 11.57 10.51 9.34
C HIS A 120 12.90 10.11 10.00
N ILE A 121 14.03 10.31 9.30
CA ILE A 121 15.37 10.10 9.85
C ILE A 121 15.55 10.91 11.14
N GLY A 122 16.00 10.24 12.20
CA GLY A 122 16.27 10.83 13.51
C GLY A 122 15.05 10.93 14.44
N CYS A 123 13.83 11.03 13.90
CA CYS A 123 12.67 11.37 14.73
C CYS A 123 11.83 10.18 15.23
N GLY A 124 12.29 8.94 15.04
CA GLY A 124 11.75 7.74 15.67
C GLY A 124 10.44 7.18 15.11
N HIS A 125 9.83 7.84 14.12
CA HIS A 125 8.65 7.29 13.45
C HIS A 125 9.03 6.09 12.58
N LYS A 126 8.17 5.08 12.58
CA LYS A 126 8.30 3.88 11.74
C LYS A 126 7.38 4.00 10.53
N PRO A 127 7.80 3.52 9.35
CA PRO A 127 6.91 3.50 8.19
C PRO A 127 5.70 2.59 8.48
N PRO A 128 4.52 2.93 7.94
CA PRO A 128 3.38 2.03 7.96
C PRO A 128 3.75 0.65 7.41
N SER A 129 3.40 -0.39 8.18
CA SER A 129 3.62 -1.79 7.82
C SER A 129 2.96 -2.13 6.49
N TYR A 130 1.83 -1.47 6.17
CA TYR A 130 1.12 -1.58 4.90
C TYR A 130 2.04 -1.40 3.68
N TYR A 131 3.01 -0.47 3.71
CA TYR A 131 3.86 -0.25 2.54
C TYR A 131 4.74 -1.46 2.20
N VAL A 132 5.29 -2.15 3.20
CA VAL A 132 6.08 -3.36 2.97
C VAL A 132 5.15 -4.54 2.76
N SER A 133 4.22 -4.74 3.68
CA SER A 133 3.45 -5.97 3.81
C SER A 133 2.46 -6.12 2.64
N TYR A 134 1.68 -5.07 2.33
CA TYR A 134 0.79 -5.05 1.18
C TYR A 134 1.56 -4.89 -0.11
N GLY A 135 2.50 -3.95 -0.15
CA GLY A 135 3.28 -3.65 -1.37
C GLY A 135 3.94 -4.87 -1.95
N TYR A 136 4.54 -5.67 -1.07
CA TYR A 136 5.18 -6.92 -1.41
C TYR A 136 4.18 -8.02 -1.80
N TYR A 137 3.12 -8.27 -1.00
CA TYR A 137 2.11 -9.28 -1.32
C TYR A 137 1.42 -8.98 -2.66
N TYR A 138 1.08 -7.71 -2.87
CA TYR A 138 0.41 -7.27 -4.08
C TYR A 138 1.27 -7.45 -5.34
N CYS A 139 2.59 -7.34 -5.20
CA CYS A 139 3.51 -7.45 -6.32
C CYS A 139 3.99 -8.86 -6.61
N SER A 140 4.25 -9.65 -5.59
CA SER A 140 4.61 -11.06 -5.73
C SER A 140 3.40 -11.89 -6.14
N HIS A 141 2.34 -11.89 -5.35
CA HIS A 141 1.22 -12.83 -5.50
C HIS A 141 0.30 -12.47 -6.66
N TYR A 142 -0.20 -11.22 -6.70
CA TYR A 142 -1.10 -10.85 -7.80
C TYR A 142 -0.37 -10.79 -9.15
N GLY A 143 0.91 -10.42 -9.16
CA GLY A 143 1.72 -10.35 -10.37
C GLY A 143 2.16 -11.71 -10.89
N ALA A 144 2.73 -12.57 -10.05
CA ALA A 144 3.31 -13.84 -10.48
C ALA A 144 2.31 -15.00 -10.46
N GLU A 145 1.35 -15.02 -9.52
CA GLU A 145 0.44 -16.15 -9.35
C GLU A 145 -0.94 -15.88 -9.98
N LEU A 146 -1.57 -14.74 -9.67
CA LEU A 146 -2.92 -14.47 -10.18
C LEU A 146 -2.91 -14.02 -11.65
N PHE A 147 -2.06 -13.05 -12.01
CA PHE A 147 -2.08 -12.42 -13.33
C PHE A 147 -2.00 -13.42 -14.50
N PRO A 148 -1.12 -14.45 -14.50
CA PRO A 148 -1.07 -15.42 -15.60
C PRO A 148 -2.37 -16.21 -15.79
N ASN A 149 -3.08 -16.46 -14.69
CA ASN A 149 -4.29 -17.29 -14.61
C ASN A 149 -5.60 -16.52 -14.91
N LEU A 150 -5.51 -15.21 -15.19
CA LEU A 150 -6.65 -14.38 -15.55
C LEU A 150 -6.84 -14.31 -17.07
N SER A 151 -8.10 -14.14 -17.50
CA SER A 151 -8.44 -13.79 -18.87
C SER A 151 -7.85 -12.42 -19.26
N ALA A 152 -7.92 -12.04 -20.54
CA ALA A 152 -7.51 -10.70 -20.98
C ALA A 152 -8.26 -9.58 -20.23
N LYS A 153 -9.55 -9.78 -19.91
CA LYS A 153 -10.34 -8.83 -19.11
C LYS A 153 -9.88 -8.79 -17.65
N GLY A 154 -9.62 -9.95 -17.05
CA GLY A 154 -9.08 -10.04 -15.69
C GLY A 154 -7.71 -9.39 -15.56
N LYS A 155 -6.81 -9.59 -16.52
CA LYS A 155 -5.50 -8.93 -16.58
C LYS A 155 -5.64 -7.40 -16.66
N ALA A 156 -6.52 -6.91 -17.53
CA ALA A 156 -6.80 -5.48 -17.64
C ALA A 156 -7.37 -4.90 -16.34
N TRP A 157 -8.31 -5.61 -15.71
CA TRP A 157 -8.85 -5.24 -14.40
C TRP A 157 -7.76 -5.13 -13.34
N LEU A 158 -6.87 -6.13 -13.25
CA LEU A 158 -5.83 -6.15 -12.21
C LEU A 158 -4.86 -4.97 -12.36
N VAL A 159 -4.50 -4.61 -13.61
CA VAL A 159 -3.68 -3.42 -13.90
C VAL A 159 -4.39 -2.13 -13.45
N LEU A 160 -5.68 -1.99 -13.76
CA LEU A 160 -6.46 -0.81 -13.38
C LEU A 160 -6.70 -0.74 -11.87
N ALA A 161 -7.09 -1.84 -11.24
CA ALA A 161 -7.29 -1.93 -9.80
C ALA A 161 -6.03 -1.50 -9.04
N ARG A 162 -4.85 -2.01 -9.44
CA ARG A 162 -3.56 -1.58 -8.88
C ARG A 162 -3.32 -0.08 -9.03
N ARG A 163 -3.60 0.46 -10.21
CA ARG A 163 -3.44 1.89 -10.48
C ARG A 163 -4.36 2.72 -9.56
N TYR A 164 -5.63 2.34 -9.42
CA TYR A 164 -6.58 3.06 -8.58
C TYR A 164 -6.26 2.96 -7.08
N LEU A 165 -5.75 1.82 -6.61
CA LEU A 165 -5.28 1.68 -5.22
C LEU A 165 -4.20 2.71 -4.89
N GLN A 166 -3.23 2.90 -5.79
CA GLN A 166 -2.15 3.85 -5.60
C GLN A 166 -2.62 5.29 -5.77
N LEU A 167 -3.49 5.57 -6.75
CA LEU A 167 -4.10 6.90 -6.91
C LEU A 167 -4.91 7.33 -5.68
N ASN A 168 -5.69 6.42 -5.10
CA ASN A 168 -6.48 6.70 -3.91
C ASN A 168 -5.59 6.98 -2.69
N LEU A 169 -4.48 6.25 -2.54
CA LEU A 169 -3.48 6.52 -1.51
C LEU A 169 -2.81 7.89 -1.68
N GLU A 170 -2.36 8.20 -2.90
CA GLU A 170 -1.79 9.51 -3.24
C GLU A 170 -2.76 10.64 -2.95
N ASP A 171 -4.02 10.46 -3.33
CA ASP A 171 -5.04 11.47 -3.10
C ASP A 171 -5.29 11.70 -1.61
N GLY A 172 -5.39 10.64 -0.81
CA GLY A 172 -5.58 10.80 0.63
C GLY A 172 -4.39 11.42 1.35
N LEU A 173 -3.16 11.06 0.97
CA LEU A 173 -1.95 11.71 1.46
C LEU A 173 -1.96 13.21 1.11
N ARG A 174 -2.27 13.55 -0.15
CA ARG A 174 -2.39 14.94 -0.63
C ARG A 174 -3.46 15.71 0.14
N GLN A 175 -4.63 15.11 0.39
CA GLN A 175 -5.70 15.75 1.15
C GLN A 175 -5.29 15.96 2.62
N ASN A 176 -4.65 14.98 3.26
CA ASN A 176 -4.15 15.10 4.63
C ASN A 176 -3.02 16.13 4.77
N MET A 177 -2.29 16.46 3.68
CA MET A 177 -1.36 17.59 3.69
C MET A 177 -2.07 18.95 3.77
N ARG A 178 -3.35 19.02 3.39
CA ARG A 178 -4.12 20.27 3.31
C ARG A 178 -4.99 20.47 4.56
N GLY A 179 -5.60 19.42 5.09
CA GLY A 179 -6.48 19.50 6.26
C GLY A 179 -6.66 18.18 7.01
N ASP A 180 -7.60 18.17 7.95
CA ASP A 180 -7.85 17.05 8.87
C ASP A 180 -8.83 16.00 8.33
N VAL A 181 -9.38 16.21 7.13
CA VAL A 181 -10.39 15.33 6.52
C VAL A 181 -9.85 14.81 5.20
N VAL A 182 -9.92 13.49 5.05
CA VAL A 182 -9.61 12.77 3.82
C VAL A 182 -10.89 12.15 3.29
N GLN A 183 -11.27 12.48 2.07
CA GLN A 183 -12.44 11.95 1.39
C GLN A 183 -12.04 11.36 0.04
N ILE A 184 -12.25 10.06 -0.14
CA ILE A 184 -11.97 9.37 -1.39
C ILE A 184 -13.29 8.97 -2.03
N ALA A 185 -13.50 9.41 -3.27
CA ALA A 185 -14.65 9.05 -4.08
C ALA A 185 -14.23 8.14 -5.23
N SER A 186 -15.15 7.25 -5.62
CA SER A 186 -14.99 6.47 -6.85
C SER A 186 -14.86 7.38 -8.07
N GLN A 187 -14.01 6.98 -9.01
CA GLN A 187 -13.87 7.62 -10.32
C GLN A 187 -15.09 7.36 -11.21
N LYS A 188 -15.81 6.26 -10.96
CA LYS A 188 -17.08 5.96 -11.63
C LYS A 188 -18.28 6.44 -10.81
N PRO A 189 -19.27 7.12 -11.43
CA PRO A 189 -20.49 7.53 -10.74
C PRO A 189 -21.24 6.34 -10.11
N GLY A 190 -21.82 6.55 -8.93
CA GLY A 190 -22.71 5.58 -8.27
C GLY A 190 -22.03 4.55 -7.37
N ASN A 191 -20.70 4.43 -7.38
CA ASN A 191 -19.97 3.49 -6.51
C ASN A 191 -19.66 4.05 -5.10
N GLY A 192 -20.07 5.29 -4.82
CA GLY A 192 -19.95 5.91 -3.50
C GLY A 192 -18.58 6.55 -3.21
N ALA A 193 -18.40 6.88 -1.94
CA ALA A 193 -17.23 7.53 -1.39
C ALA A 193 -17.11 7.18 0.10
N PHE A 194 -15.93 7.37 0.68
CA PHE A 194 -15.76 7.37 2.14
C PHE A 194 -15.03 8.62 2.59
N SER A 195 -15.19 8.94 3.88
CA SER A 195 -14.46 10.00 4.55
C SER A 195 -13.84 9.48 5.85
N MET A 196 -12.72 10.06 6.23
CA MET A 196 -12.02 9.78 7.49
C MET A 196 -11.38 11.07 8.01
N THR A 197 -11.52 11.30 9.32
CA THR A 197 -10.85 12.41 9.99
C THR A 197 -9.52 11.94 10.56
N VAL A 198 -8.43 12.55 10.12
CA VAL A 198 -7.08 12.33 10.64
C VAL A 198 -6.38 13.67 10.69
N ARG A 199 -5.71 13.96 11.81
CA ARG A 199 -4.95 15.20 11.97
C ARG A 199 -4.04 15.44 10.76
N LYS A 200 -4.01 16.69 10.31
CA LYS A 200 -3.22 17.17 9.19
C LYS A 200 -1.77 16.74 9.35
N ARG A 201 -1.22 16.11 8.30
CA ARG A 201 0.14 15.56 8.24
C ARG A 201 0.41 14.40 9.21
N GLU A 202 -0.63 13.67 9.62
CA GLU A 202 -0.50 12.53 10.53
C GLU A 202 -1.01 11.20 9.97
N LEU A 203 -1.52 11.17 8.71
CA LEU A 203 -2.12 9.98 8.10
C LEU A 203 -1.23 8.74 8.12
N GLU A 204 0.07 8.92 7.86
CA GLU A 204 1.06 7.83 7.81
C GLU A 204 1.88 7.71 9.10
N LEU A 205 1.59 8.49 10.15
CA LEU A 205 2.35 8.46 11.41
C LEU A 205 1.84 7.40 12.40
N ASN A 206 0.64 6.87 12.16
CA ASN A 206 0.03 5.81 12.94
C ASN A 206 -0.32 4.64 12.02
N ASP A 207 0.27 3.48 12.29
CA ASP A 207 0.16 2.30 11.43
C ASP A 207 -1.29 1.84 11.23
N GLU A 208 -2.05 1.73 12.32
CA GLU A 208 -3.46 1.32 12.31
C GLU A 208 -4.35 2.30 11.53
N THR A 209 -4.10 3.61 11.70
CA THR A 209 -4.81 4.66 10.97
C THR A 209 -4.52 4.59 9.47
N PHE A 210 -3.25 4.43 9.10
CA PHE A 210 -2.85 4.31 7.70
C PHE A 210 -3.39 3.03 7.07
N GLN A 211 -3.34 1.91 7.78
CA GLN A 211 -3.88 0.63 7.35
C GLN A 211 -5.39 0.72 7.13
N THR A 212 -6.13 1.30 8.10
CA THR A 212 -7.57 1.53 8.00
C THR A 212 -7.91 2.41 6.79
N PHE A 213 -7.16 3.50 6.59
CA PHE A 213 -7.31 4.35 5.42
C PHE A 213 -7.13 3.56 4.13
N ALA A 214 -6.01 2.85 4.00
CA ALA A 214 -5.67 2.11 2.79
C ALA A 214 -6.73 1.07 2.45
N PHE A 215 -7.22 0.31 3.45
CA PHE A 215 -8.28 -0.67 3.25
C PHE A 215 -9.60 -0.09 2.79
N LYS A 216 -10.01 1.06 3.35
CA LYS A 216 -11.24 1.74 2.93
C LYS A 216 -11.20 2.17 1.45
N THR A 217 -10.02 2.30 0.85
CA THR A 217 -9.88 2.60 -0.58
C THR A 217 -10.04 1.38 -1.51
N HIS A 218 -9.89 0.15 -1.00
CA HIS A 218 -9.88 -1.06 -1.84
C HIS A 218 -11.19 -1.29 -2.59
N PRO A 219 -12.38 -1.21 -1.95
CA PRO A 219 -13.64 -1.44 -2.65
C PRO A 219 -13.83 -0.49 -3.85
N LEU A 220 -13.52 0.80 -3.65
CA LEU A 220 -13.60 1.81 -4.71
C LEU A 220 -12.63 1.48 -5.85
N ALA A 221 -11.37 1.16 -5.53
CA ALA A 221 -10.38 0.81 -6.54
C ALA A 221 -10.75 -0.43 -7.36
N TYR A 222 -11.38 -1.43 -6.76
CA TYR A 222 -11.81 -2.64 -7.45
C TYR A 222 -13.03 -2.39 -8.37
N LEU A 223 -14.00 -1.60 -7.89
CA LEU A 223 -15.14 -1.16 -8.70
C LEU A 223 -14.70 -0.27 -9.87
N ASP A 224 -13.77 0.66 -9.63
CA ASP A 224 -13.16 1.51 -10.65
C ASP A 224 -12.30 0.70 -11.63
N GLY A 225 -11.61 -0.34 -11.15
CA GLY A 225 -10.96 -1.32 -12.01
C GLY A 225 -11.93 -2.10 -12.90
N GLY A 226 -13.22 -2.15 -12.54
CA GLY A 226 -14.26 -2.83 -13.31
C GLY A 226 -14.50 -4.27 -12.88
N ILE A 227 -14.29 -4.61 -11.59
CA ILE A 227 -14.50 -5.97 -11.07
C ILE A 227 -15.90 -6.51 -11.39
N ALA A 228 -16.90 -5.62 -11.44
CA ALA A 228 -18.29 -5.90 -11.79
C ALA A 228 -18.51 -6.47 -13.21
N TYR A 229 -17.53 -6.36 -14.09
CA TYR A 229 -17.64 -6.75 -15.50
C TYR A 229 -16.74 -7.94 -15.85
N LEU A 230 -16.17 -8.58 -14.84
CA LEU A 230 -15.29 -9.73 -15.04
C LEU A 230 -16.08 -11.01 -15.33
N PRO A 231 -15.53 -11.90 -16.18
CA PRO A 231 -16.03 -13.25 -16.32
C PRO A 231 -16.06 -14.00 -14.98
N PRO A 232 -17.00 -14.92 -14.77
CA PRO A 232 -17.09 -15.68 -13.52
C PRO A 232 -15.81 -16.46 -13.15
N ALA A 233 -15.08 -16.99 -14.14
CA ALA A 233 -13.81 -17.68 -13.92
C ALA A 233 -12.74 -16.75 -13.30
N ASP A 234 -12.66 -15.50 -13.76
CA ASP A 234 -11.74 -14.51 -13.19
C ASP A 234 -12.14 -14.16 -11.76
N LEU A 235 -13.45 -13.97 -11.49
CA LEU A 235 -13.95 -13.69 -10.15
C LEU A 235 -13.62 -14.81 -9.15
N ILE A 236 -13.78 -16.08 -9.55
CA ILE A 236 -13.39 -17.23 -8.73
C ILE A 236 -11.90 -17.20 -8.42
N ASN A 237 -11.06 -16.95 -9.44
CA ASN A 237 -9.61 -16.90 -9.25
C ASN A 237 -9.22 -15.77 -8.28
N ILE A 238 -9.85 -14.60 -8.38
CA ILE A 238 -9.61 -13.49 -7.46
C ILE A 238 -10.07 -13.87 -6.04
N ILE A 239 -11.30 -14.36 -5.82
CA ILE A 239 -11.81 -14.68 -4.47
C ILE A 239 -10.97 -15.75 -3.75
N ARG A 240 -10.39 -16.69 -4.49
CA ARG A 240 -9.61 -17.80 -3.93
C ARG A 240 -8.23 -17.42 -3.41
N GLN A 241 -7.79 -16.16 -3.56
CA GLN A 241 -6.46 -15.79 -3.05
C GLN A 241 -6.50 -15.80 -1.50
N PRO A 242 -5.62 -16.57 -0.84
CA PRO A 242 -5.74 -16.89 0.59
C PRO A 242 -5.75 -15.66 1.50
N ASN A 243 -4.95 -14.64 1.20
CA ASN A 243 -4.88 -13.47 2.06
C ASN A 243 -5.98 -12.44 1.78
N LEU A 244 -6.82 -12.58 0.74
CA LEU A 244 -8.00 -11.70 0.59
C LEU A 244 -8.97 -11.84 1.77
N GLN A 245 -9.01 -13.00 2.42
CA GLN A 245 -9.88 -13.25 3.57
C GLN A 245 -9.36 -12.57 4.83
N GLU A 246 -8.03 -12.58 5.04
CA GLU A 246 -7.40 -11.90 6.17
C GLU A 246 -7.50 -10.37 6.02
N TRP A 247 -7.30 -9.86 4.81
CA TRP A 247 -7.30 -8.43 4.49
C TRP A 247 -8.72 -7.87 4.27
N GLY A 248 -9.65 -8.69 3.79
CA GLY A 248 -11.06 -8.36 3.60
C GLY A 248 -11.88 -8.38 4.88
N SER A 249 -11.40 -9.03 5.95
CA SER A 249 -12.05 -9.05 7.27
C SER A 249 -12.14 -7.65 7.93
N GLN A 250 -11.27 -6.71 7.53
CA GLN A 250 -11.32 -5.31 7.95
C GLN A 250 -11.95 -4.36 6.91
N GLY A 251 -12.39 -4.86 5.75
CA GLY A 251 -12.99 -4.04 4.70
C GLY A 251 -13.61 -4.82 3.54
N THR A 252 -14.95 -4.81 3.49
CA THR A 252 -15.87 -4.57 2.36
C THR A 252 -15.57 -5.11 0.94
N TYR A 253 -14.65 -6.07 0.78
CA TYR A 253 -14.34 -6.73 -0.50
C TYR A 253 -15.53 -7.54 -1.02
N GLU A 254 -16.23 -8.20 -0.11
CA GLU A 254 -17.44 -8.99 -0.40
C GLU A 254 -18.54 -8.12 -1.00
N GLN A 255 -18.71 -6.88 -0.53
CA GLN A 255 -19.71 -5.96 -1.08
C GLN A 255 -19.32 -5.45 -2.47
N ALA A 256 -18.03 -5.21 -2.75
CA ALA A 256 -17.59 -4.80 -4.08
C ALA A 256 -17.84 -5.91 -5.12
N ILE A 257 -17.60 -7.17 -4.76
CA ILE A 257 -17.92 -8.32 -5.60
C ILE A 257 -19.42 -8.59 -5.65
N ALA A 258 -20.14 -8.47 -4.54
CA ALA A 258 -21.59 -8.68 -4.47
C ALA A 258 -22.33 -7.64 -5.31
N THR A 259 -21.93 -6.36 -5.24
CA THR A 259 -22.44 -5.29 -6.12
C THR A 259 -22.06 -5.54 -7.57
N GLY A 260 -20.88 -6.11 -7.83
CA GLY A 260 -20.48 -6.51 -9.17
C GLY A 260 -21.34 -7.63 -9.76
N THR A 261 -21.56 -8.69 -8.99
CA THR A 261 -22.37 -9.85 -9.39
C THR A 261 -23.86 -9.52 -9.47
N SER A 262 -24.39 -8.64 -8.61
CA SER A 262 -25.77 -8.14 -8.72
C SER A 262 -25.99 -7.28 -9.96
N SER A 263 -24.99 -6.47 -10.35
CA SER A 263 -25.01 -5.69 -11.61
C SER A 263 -25.03 -6.61 -12.84
N ILE A 264 -24.32 -7.75 -12.79
CA ILE A 264 -24.40 -8.81 -13.81
C ILE A 264 -25.80 -9.43 -13.86
N LYS A 265 -26.41 -9.76 -12.71
CA LYS A 265 -27.77 -10.31 -12.63
C LYS A 265 -28.82 -9.36 -13.21
N THR A 266 -28.63 -8.06 -13.02
CA THR A 266 -29.56 -7.05 -13.53
C THR A 266 -29.43 -6.88 -15.04
N ARG A 267 -28.22 -6.96 -15.61
CA ARG A 267 -28.00 -6.92 -17.06
C ARG A 267 -28.29 -8.24 -17.78
N GLY A 268 -28.15 -9.38 -17.09
CA GLY A 268 -28.52 -10.69 -17.62
C GLY A 268 -30.04 -10.89 -17.77
N ARG A 269 -30.86 -10.01 -17.18
CA ARG A 269 -32.31 -9.95 -17.45
C ARG A 269 -32.65 -9.25 -18.78
N ASP A 270 -31.75 -8.43 -19.32
CA ASP A 270 -31.93 -7.74 -20.59
C ASP A 270 -31.31 -8.50 -21.79
N ALA A 271 -30.56 -9.58 -21.52
CA ALA A 271 -29.96 -10.46 -22.52
C ALA A 271 -30.17 -11.92 -22.09
N ALA A 272 -31.29 -12.51 -22.51
CA ALA A 272 -31.76 -13.81 -22.02
C ALA A 272 -30.92 -15.01 -22.51
N ASP A 273 -30.90 -16.02 -21.62
CA ASP A 273 -30.76 -17.47 -21.82
C ASP A 273 -29.42 -18.06 -22.30
N ALA A 274 -28.45 -18.12 -21.38
CA ALA A 274 -27.44 -19.20 -21.33
C ALA A 274 -26.62 -19.25 -20.00
N VAL A 275 -26.66 -18.22 -19.15
CA VAL A 275 -25.65 -18.00 -18.08
C VAL A 275 -26.23 -18.06 -16.65
N SER A 276 -27.49 -18.47 -16.49
CA SER A 276 -28.17 -18.46 -15.16
C SER A 276 -27.56 -19.47 -14.18
N SER A 277 -27.20 -20.68 -14.63
CA SER A 277 -26.72 -21.75 -13.73
C SER A 277 -25.32 -21.47 -13.14
N GLY A 278 -24.41 -20.90 -13.91
CA GLY A 278 -23.04 -20.59 -13.44
C GLY A 278 -22.97 -19.37 -12.51
N THR A 279 -23.88 -18.41 -12.69
CA THR A 279 -23.91 -17.18 -11.88
C THR A 279 -24.58 -17.42 -10.54
N GLU A 280 -25.64 -18.23 -10.50
CA GLU A 280 -26.29 -18.64 -9.25
C GLU A 280 -25.40 -19.57 -8.42
N ASP A 281 -24.65 -20.48 -9.04
CA ASP A 281 -23.65 -21.30 -8.34
C ASP A 281 -22.50 -20.45 -7.77
N LEU A 282 -22.04 -19.41 -8.48
CA LEU A 282 -21.04 -18.47 -7.94
C LEU A 282 -21.59 -17.69 -6.75
N VAL A 283 -22.79 -17.12 -6.87
CA VAL A 283 -23.42 -16.35 -5.79
C VAL A 283 -23.69 -17.25 -4.59
N ASN A 284 -24.16 -18.49 -4.81
CA ASN A 284 -24.39 -19.46 -3.74
C ASN A 284 -23.09 -20.03 -3.14
N ARG A 285 -21.99 -20.14 -3.90
CA ARG A 285 -20.67 -20.49 -3.35
C ARG A 285 -20.05 -19.34 -2.57
N VAL A 286 -20.24 -18.10 -3.04
CA VAL A 286 -19.86 -16.90 -2.29
C VAL A 286 -20.67 -16.84 -1.00
N LEU A 287 -22.01 -16.91 -1.06
CA LEU A 287 -22.89 -16.95 0.11
C LEU A 287 -22.68 -18.18 1.02
N GLY A 288 -22.35 -19.34 0.45
CA GLY A 288 -22.07 -20.57 1.20
C GLY A 288 -20.71 -20.54 1.90
N PHE A 289 -19.71 -19.91 1.29
CA PHE A 289 -18.44 -19.57 1.93
C PHE A 289 -18.64 -18.56 3.07
N LEU A 290 -19.55 -17.60 2.89
CA LEU A 290 -19.95 -16.62 3.92
C LEU A 290 -20.71 -17.25 5.10
N ALA A 291 -21.44 -18.35 4.87
CA ALA A 291 -22.22 -19.05 5.88
C ALA A 291 -21.43 -20.14 6.64
N ALA A 292 -20.20 -20.44 6.24
CA ALA A 292 -19.35 -21.46 6.86
C ALA A 292 -18.39 -20.91 7.95
N LYS A 293 -18.69 -19.73 8.50
CA LYS A 293 -18.09 -19.19 9.73
C LYS A 293 -19.14 -18.95 10.80
#